data_AF-A0A7C4QMY3-F1
#
_entry.id   AF-A0A7C4QMY3-F1
#
_cell.length_a   1.000
_cell.length_b   1.000
_cell.length_c   1.000
_cell.angle_alpha   90.00
_cell.angle_beta   90.00
_cell.angle_gamma   90.00
#
_symmetry.space_group_name_H-M   'P 1'
#
loop_
_entity.id
_entity.type
_entity.pdbx_description
1 polymer ?
#
loop_
_entity_poly.entity_id
_entity_poly.type
_entity_poly.pdbx_seq_one_letter_code
_entity_poly.pdbx_strand_id
1 'polypeptide(L)'
;MPSRSPAADGPAPSPTSPRCFTPEEQQAFGQLILRGASPALACLELDLSIDDFWHTLRHDPHFHRGLRQLYDTLSQNVVAALYKHALQGDASAQKQWWQLRADLHGPFALQPTSSVPTGAPSCVPEVAQLSDAELVERLREALPVVLSVLDRGILSAGQ
;
A
#
# COMPACT_ATOMS: atom_id res chain seq x y z
N MET A 1 37.84 -21.38 -53.48
CA MET A 1 37.36 -20.73 -52.26
C MET A 1 35.97 -21.27 -51.96
N PRO A 2 35.75 -21.98 -50.83
CA PRO A 2 34.44 -22.56 -50.54
C PRO A 2 33.51 -21.52 -49.92
N SER A 3 32.25 -21.60 -50.35
CA SER A 3 31.11 -20.77 -50.00
C SER A 3 30.84 -20.74 -48.50
N ARG A 4 30.63 -19.53 -47.96
CA ARG A 4 30.18 -19.31 -46.59
C ARG A 4 28.64 -19.42 -46.58
N SER A 5 28.11 -20.54 -46.10
CA SER A 5 26.68 -20.67 -45.78
C SER A 5 26.31 -19.64 -44.70
N PRO A 6 25.16 -18.94 -44.81
CA PRO A 6 24.65 -18.17 -43.69
C PRO A 6 24.22 -19.14 -42.60
N ALA A 7 24.83 -19.01 -41.42
CA ALA A 7 24.39 -19.69 -40.22
C ALA A 7 22.94 -19.29 -39.95
N ALA A 8 22.13 -20.29 -39.64
CA ALA A 8 20.73 -20.13 -39.30
C ALA A 8 20.57 -19.11 -38.16
N ASP A 9 19.89 -18.00 -38.44
CA ASP A 9 19.15 -17.26 -37.43
C ASP A 9 18.10 -18.24 -36.88
N GLY A 10 18.40 -18.84 -35.72
CA GLY A 10 17.39 -19.54 -34.95
C GLY A 10 16.26 -18.56 -34.63
N PRO A 11 14.98 -18.98 -34.65
CA PRO A 11 13.89 -18.08 -34.29
C PRO A 11 14.16 -17.53 -32.88
N ALA A 12 14.18 -16.21 -32.76
CA ALA A 12 14.18 -15.54 -31.46
C ALA A 12 13.08 -16.16 -30.58
N PRO A 13 13.34 -16.42 -29.28
CA PRO A 13 12.30 -16.96 -28.41
C PRO A 13 11.10 -16.02 -28.45
N SER A 14 9.95 -16.53 -28.91
CA SER A 14 8.71 -15.77 -28.95
C SER A 14 8.43 -15.19 -27.55
N PRO A 15 7.96 -13.94 -27.44
CA PRO A 15 7.59 -13.38 -26.14
C PRO A 15 6.55 -14.30 -25.52
N THR A 16 6.90 -14.92 -24.39
CA THR A 16 5.97 -15.75 -23.63
C THR A 16 4.81 -14.85 -23.25
N SER A 17 3.60 -15.17 -23.71
CA SER A 17 2.42 -14.38 -23.38
C SER A 17 2.27 -14.33 -21.86
N PRO A 18 1.92 -13.17 -21.28
CA PRO A 18 1.82 -13.04 -19.85
C PRO A 18 0.77 -14.00 -19.31
N ARG A 19 1.08 -14.64 -18.19
CA ARG A 19 0.22 -15.61 -17.50
C ARG A 19 -0.23 -15.06 -16.15
N CYS A 20 -1.28 -15.65 -15.60
CA CYS A 20 -1.59 -15.43 -14.19
C CYS A 20 -0.60 -16.19 -13.31
N PHE A 21 -0.29 -15.63 -12.14
CA PHE A 21 0.42 -16.32 -11.07
C PHE A 21 -0.38 -17.53 -10.58
N THR A 22 0.31 -18.62 -10.28
CA THR A 22 -0.31 -19.78 -9.62
C THR A 22 -0.69 -19.42 -8.18
N PRO A 23 -1.61 -20.16 -7.53
CA PRO A 23 -1.97 -19.90 -6.14
C PRO A 23 -0.76 -19.86 -5.18
N GLU A 24 0.24 -20.71 -5.40
CA GLU A 24 1.46 -20.77 -4.60
C GLU A 24 2.32 -19.51 -4.79
N GLU A 25 2.45 -19.05 -6.04
CA GLU A 25 3.17 -17.81 -6.38
C GLU A 25 2.46 -16.59 -5.79
N GLN A 26 1.13 -16.54 -5.85
CA GLN A 26 0.35 -15.46 -5.25
C GLN A 26 0.52 -15.41 -3.72
N GLN A 27 0.54 -16.57 -3.07
CA GLN A 27 0.77 -16.65 -1.62
C GLN A 27 2.20 -16.22 -1.25
N ALA A 28 3.21 -16.70 -1.97
CA ALA A 28 4.60 -16.33 -1.75
C ALA A 28 4.81 -14.82 -1.97
N PHE A 29 4.21 -14.27 -3.03
CA PHE A 29 4.21 -12.85 -3.33
C PHE A 29 3.60 -12.05 -2.17
N GLY A 30 2.42 -12.43 -1.69
CA GLY A 30 1.78 -11.78 -0.55
C GLY A 30 2.65 -11.75 0.71
N GLN A 31 3.38 -12.83 1.00
CA GLN A 31 4.31 -12.86 2.15
C GLN A 31 5.46 -11.85 2.01
N LEU A 32 5.97 -11.64 0.80
CA LEU A 32 7.02 -10.64 0.56
C LEU A 32 6.48 -9.22 0.73
N ILE A 33 5.27 -8.94 0.23
CA ILE A 33 4.63 -7.63 0.43
C ILE A 33 4.41 -7.35 1.92
N LEU A 34 3.97 -8.34 2.71
CA LEU A 34 3.82 -8.19 4.17
C LEU A 34 5.14 -7.88 4.90
N ARG A 35 6.28 -8.29 4.33
CA ARG A 35 7.63 -7.95 4.84
C ARG A 35 8.14 -6.60 4.35
N GLY A 36 7.34 -5.86 3.58
CA GLY A 36 7.69 -4.54 3.06
C GLY A 36 8.35 -4.55 1.68
N ALA A 37 8.36 -5.69 0.97
CA ALA A 37 8.82 -5.70 -0.41
C ALA A 37 7.86 -4.90 -1.31
N SER A 38 8.41 -4.21 -2.31
CA SER A 38 7.60 -3.65 -3.39
C SER A 38 7.19 -4.77 -4.37
N PRO A 39 6.14 -4.58 -5.20
CA PRO A 39 5.78 -5.55 -6.24
C PRO A 39 6.95 -5.94 -7.15
N ALA A 40 7.78 -4.97 -7.55
CA ALA A 40 8.94 -5.23 -8.39
C ALA A 40 10.00 -6.07 -7.68
N LEU A 41 10.27 -5.80 -6.40
CA LEU A 41 11.21 -6.58 -5.61
C LEU A 41 10.68 -7.99 -5.36
N ALA A 42 9.39 -8.13 -5.03
CA ALA A 42 8.76 -9.43 -4.83
C ALA A 42 8.77 -10.29 -6.10
N CYS A 43 8.51 -9.70 -7.27
CA CYS A 43 8.65 -10.39 -8.55
C CYS A 43 10.10 -10.84 -8.79
N LEU A 44 11.07 -9.97 -8.53
CA LEU A 44 12.50 -10.30 -8.68
C LEU A 44 12.93 -11.47 -7.78
N GLU A 45 12.52 -11.46 -6.51
CA GLU A 45 12.87 -12.51 -5.54
C GLU A 45 12.23 -13.86 -5.86
N LEU A 46 11.08 -13.87 -6.54
CA LEU A 46 10.35 -15.08 -6.93
C LEU A 46 10.66 -15.54 -8.36
N ASP A 47 11.58 -14.87 -9.07
CA ASP A 47 11.86 -15.09 -10.50
C ASP A 47 10.59 -15.01 -11.36
N LEU A 48 9.70 -14.06 -11.03
CA LEU A 48 8.45 -13.79 -11.71
C LEU A 48 8.56 -12.53 -12.57
N SER A 49 7.81 -12.49 -13.67
CA SER A 49 7.72 -11.29 -14.51
C SER A 49 6.82 -10.23 -13.88
N ILE A 50 7.21 -8.97 -13.99
CA ILE A 50 6.35 -7.84 -13.63
C ILE A 50 5.14 -7.73 -14.58
N ASP A 51 5.25 -8.22 -15.82
CA ASP A 51 4.13 -8.26 -16.76
C ASP A 51 3.10 -9.32 -16.35
N ASP A 52 3.55 -10.46 -15.83
CA ASP A 52 2.68 -11.48 -15.23
C ASP A 52 1.97 -10.93 -13.99
N PHE A 53 2.62 -10.10 -13.19
CA PHE A 53 1.96 -9.39 -12.08
C PHE A 53 0.82 -8.50 -12.58
N TRP A 54 1.07 -7.62 -13.56
CA TRP A 54 0.03 -6.73 -14.09
C TRP A 54 -1.09 -7.48 -14.81
N HIS A 55 -0.77 -8.62 -15.41
CA HIS A 55 -1.75 -9.51 -16.00
C HIS A 55 -2.60 -10.18 -14.92
N THR A 56 -1.98 -10.78 -13.90
CA THR A 56 -2.66 -11.38 -12.75
C THR A 56 -3.56 -10.38 -12.05
N LEU A 57 -3.08 -9.15 -11.83
CA LEU A 57 -3.87 -8.09 -11.18
C LEU A 57 -5.14 -7.73 -11.94
N ARG A 58 -5.12 -7.80 -13.28
CA ARG A 58 -6.30 -7.51 -14.13
C ARG A 58 -7.23 -8.69 -14.29
N HIS A 59 -6.70 -9.90 -14.32
CA HIS A 59 -7.43 -11.09 -14.75
C HIS A 59 -7.77 -12.06 -13.61
N ASP A 60 -7.15 -11.92 -12.44
CA ASP A 60 -7.48 -12.67 -11.23
C ASP A 60 -8.11 -11.73 -10.17
N PRO A 61 -9.44 -11.72 -10.03
CA PRO A 61 -10.13 -10.86 -9.06
C PRO A 61 -9.88 -11.28 -7.61
N HIS A 62 -9.52 -12.55 -7.34
CA HIS A 62 -9.19 -13.01 -6.00
C HIS A 62 -7.84 -12.45 -5.57
N PHE A 63 -6.84 -12.53 -6.45
CA PHE A 63 -5.54 -11.92 -6.24
C PHE A 63 -5.65 -10.41 -5.99
N HIS A 64 -6.38 -9.69 -6.85
CA HIS A 64 -6.57 -8.25 -6.72
C HIS A 64 -7.24 -7.86 -5.38
N ARG A 65 -8.28 -8.60 -4.97
CA ARG A 65 -8.94 -8.35 -3.68
C ARG A 65 -8.00 -8.62 -2.50
N GLY A 66 -7.28 -9.75 -2.53
CA GLY A 66 -6.34 -10.11 -1.47
C GLY A 66 -5.21 -9.10 -1.34
N LEU A 67 -4.66 -8.63 -2.46
CA LEU A 67 -3.62 -7.61 -2.48
C LEU A 67 -4.13 -6.27 -1.93
N ARG A 68 -5.38 -5.88 -2.25
CA ARG A 68 -5.99 -4.68 -1.67
C ARG A 68 -6.13 -4.79 -0.15
N GLN A 69 -6.65 -5.91 0.35
CA GLN A 69 -6.78 -6.14 1.80
C GLN A 69 -5.41 -6.08 2.50
N LEU A 70 -4.38 -6.65 1.87
CA LEU A 70 -3.01 -6.61 2.39
C LEU A 70 -2.52 -5.16 2.54
N TYR A 71 -2.68 -4.32 1.51
CA TYR A 71 -2.31 -2.90 1.59
C TYR A 71 -3.15 -2.12 2.61
N ASP A 72 -4.44 -2.43 2.73
CA ASP A 72 -5.31 -1.84 3.76
C ASP A 72 -4.78 -2.19 5.17
N THR A 73 -4.38 -3.44 5.42
CA THR A 73 -3.75 -3.84 6.69
C THR A 73 -2.41 -3.14 6.93
N LEU A 74 -1.54 -3.08 5.92
CA LEU A 74 -0.23 -2.41 6.06
C LEU A 74 -0.39 -0.92 6.37
N SER A 75 -1.34 -0.25 5.72
CA SER A 75 -1.61 1.17 5.99
C SER A 75 -2.13 1.40 7.42
N GLN A 76 -2.97 0.51 7.96
CA GLN A 76 -3.40 0.56 9.36
C GLN A 76 -2.21 0.38 10.32
N ASN A 77 -1.26 -0.49 10.01
CA ASN A 77 -0.04 -0.66 10.81
C ASN A 77 0.83 0.61 10.81
N VAL A 78 0.98 1.26 9.66
CA VAL A 78 1.70 2.54 9.55
C VAL A 78 1.01 3.63 10.37
N VAL A 79 -0.31 3.73 10.27
CA VAL A 79 -1.15 4.68 11.03
C VAL A 79 -0.99 4.43 12.54
N ALA A 80 -1.06 3.18 13.00
CA ALA A 80 -0.86 2.83 14.41
C ALA A 80 0.55 3.17 14.90
N ALA A 81 1.58 2.89 14.10
CA ALA A 81 2.96 3.25 14.42
C ALA A 81 3.13 4.78 14.50
N LEU A 82 2.61 5.52 13.53
CA LEU A 82 2.63 6.97 13.50
C LEU A 82 1.97 7.57 14.74
N TYR A 83 0.81 7.05 15.14
CA TYR A 83 0.12 7.47 16.36
C TYR A 83 0.95 7.22 17.63
N LYS A 84 1.60 6.05 17.72
CA LYS A 84 2.49 5.73 18.84
C LYS A 84 3.66 6.69 18.94
N HIS A 85 4.31 7.00 17.82
CA HIS A 85 5.39 8.00 17.77
C HIS A 85 4.87 9.40 18.14
N ALA A 86 3.67 9.76 17.68
CA ALA A 86 3.03 11.01 18.03
C ALA A 86 2.77 11.14 19.54
N LEU A 87 2.31 10.08 20.21
CA LEU A 87 2.12 10.03 21.66
C LEU A 87 3.43 10.12 22.45
N GLN A 88 4.56 9.69 21.86
CA GLN A 88 5.89 9.80 22.47
C GLN A 88 6.49 11.21 22.38
N GLY A 89 5.78 12.17 21.75
CA GLY A 89 6.22 13.56 21.64
C GLY A 89 6.95 13.89 20.34
N ASP A 90 6.97 13.01 19.34
CA ASP A 90 7.56 13.32 18.04
C ASP A 90 6.67 14.31 17.26
N ALA A 91 7.06 15.57 17.23
CA ALA A 91 6.31 16.65 16.59
C ALA A 91 6.05 16.41 15.08
N SER A 92 6.94 15.70 14.38
CA SER A 92 6.73 15.37 12.96
C SER A 92 5.63 14.31 12.82
N ALA A 93 5.67 13.27 13.66
CA ALA A 93 4.64 12.23 13.69
C ALA A 93 3.27 12.80 14.10
N GLN A 94 3.24 13.72 15.06
CA GLN A 94 2.03 14.42 15.47
C GLN A 94 1.42 15.20 14.31
N LYS A 95 2.20 16.04 13.62
CA LYS A 95 1.72 16.83 12.47
C LYS A 95 1.18 15.94 11.36
N GLN A 96 1.91 14.88 10.99
CA GLN A 96 1.49 13.92 9.97
C GLN A 96 0.20 13.19 10.38
N TRP A 97 0.08 12.78 11.64
CA TRP A 97 -1.14 12.16 12.16
C TRP A 97 -2.35 13.08 12.01
N TRP A 98 -2.20 14.37 12.34
CA TRP A 98 -3.29 15.34 12.22
C TRP A 98 -3.69 15.63 10.79
N GLN A 99 -2.73 15.67 9.86
CA GLN A 99 -3.01 15.78 8.42
C GLN A 99 -3.83 14.59 7.94
N LEU A 100 -3.40 13.37 8.27
CA LEU A 100 -4.16 12.16 7.96
C LEU A 100 -5.56 12.19 8.61
N ARG A 101 -5.68 12.68 9.85
CA ARG A 101 -6.96 12.78 10.56
C ARG A 101 -7.91 13.82 9.96
N ALA A 102 -7.40 14.95 9.48
CA ALA A 102 -8.21 15.98 8.83
C ALA A 102 -8.84 15.45 7.53
N ASP A 103 -8.13 14.57 6.82
CA ASP A 103 -8.65 13.86 5.64
C ASP A 103 -9.63 12.72 6.03
N LEU A 104 -9.64 12.29 7.31
CA LEU A 104 -10.47 11.22 7.89
C LEU A 104 -11.83 11.69 8.48
N HIS A 105 -12.37 12.85 8.11
CA HIS A 105 -13.76 13.25 8.47
C HIS A 105 -14.83 12.44 7.70
N GLY A 106 -14.70 11.11 7.71
CA GLY A 106 -15.62 10.06 7.29
C GLY A 106 -15.07 8.71 7.80
N PRO A 107 -15.91 7.69 8.09
CA PRO A 107 -15.56 6.59 9.00
C PRO A 107 -14.44 5.64 8.54
N PHE A 108 -13.90 5.82 7.33
CA PHE A 108 -12.72 5.15 6.78
C PHE A 108 -12.18 6.03 5.62
N ALA A 109 -11.11 6.78 5.82
CA ALA A 109 -10.36 7.41 4.73
C ALA A 109 -9.01 6.71 4.54
N LEU A 110 -9.10 5.47 4.05
CA LEU A 110 -8.06 4.81 3.27
C LEU A 110 -8.72 4.40 1.95
N GLN A 111 -8.96 5.39 1.08
CA GLN A 111 -9.19 5.12 -0.32
C GLN A 111 -8.03 5.75 -1.09
N PRO A 112 -7.23 4.98 -1.84
CA PRO A 112 -6.49 5.54 -2.96
C PRO A 112 -7.49 5.73 -4.10
N THR A 113 -8.45 6.64 -3.97
CA THR A 113 -9.16 7.13 -5.15
C THR A 113 -8.32 8.24 -5.73
N SER A 114 -7.54 7.87 -6.74
CA SER A 114 -7.03 8.78 -7.75
C SER A 114 -8.19 9.59 -8.33
N SER A 115 -8.49 10.71 -7.70
CA SER A 115 -9.30 11.80 -8.25
C SER A 115 -9.07 13.01 -7.38
N VAL A 116 -8.00 13.75 -7.68
CA VAL A 116 -7.86 15.15 -7.26
C VAL A 116 -9.09 15.90 -7.78
N PRO A 117 -9.99 16.43 -6.94
CA PRO A 117 -10.82 17.54 -7.35
C PRO A 117 -9.96 18.78 -7.15
N THR A 118 -9.37 19.26 -8.24
CA THR A 118 -8.76 20.60 -8.31
C THR A 118 -9.84 21.61 -7.91
N GLY A 119 -9.85 22.04 -6.65
CA GLY A 119 -10.76 23.10 -6.19
C GLY A 119 -11.40 22.94 -4.80
N ALA A 120 -11.07 21.93 -3.99
CA ALA A 120 -11.50 21.95 -2.59
C ALA A 120 -10.67 22.99 -1.79
N PRO A 121 -11.29 23.89 -1.01
CA PRO A 121 -10.55 24.82 -0.18
C PRO A 121 -9.71 24.00 0.82
N SER A 122 -8.39 24.19 0.76
CA SER A 122 -7.44 23.62 1.70
C SER A 122 -7.76 24.16 3.10
N CYS A 123 -8.52 23.40 3.89
CA CYS A 123 -8.78 23.68 5.29
C CYS A 123 -7.60 23.24 6.18
N VAL A 124 -6.35 23.52 5.77
CA VAL A 124 -5.16 23.16 6.56
C VAL A 124 -4.29 24.35 7.03
N PRO A 125 -4.81 25.56 7.33
CA PRO A 125 -4.01 26.56 8.04
C PRO A 125 -3.96 26.34 9.56
N GLU A 126 -4.86 25.55 10.18
CA GLU A 126 -5.00 25.53 11.65
C GLU A 126 -4.04 24.56 12.37
N VAL A 127 -3.76 23.38 11.80
CA VAL A 127 -2.87 22.37 12.42
C VAL A 127 -1.41 22.83 12.43
N ALA A 128 -0.98 23.55 11.40
CA ALA A 128 0.39 24.06 11.28
C ALA A 128 0.73 25.12 12.33
N GLN A 129 -0.28 25.70 13.00
CA GLN A 129 -0.14 26.75 14.01
C GLN A 129 -0.19 26.20 15.45
N LEU A 130 -0.46 24.91 15.64
CA LEU A 130 -0.48 24.29 16.98
C LEU A 130 0.94 24.09 17.49
N SER A 131 1.14 24.40 18.77
CA SER A 131 2.38 24.05 19.49
C SER A 131 2.46 22.54 19.76
N ASP A 132 3.68 22.04 19.98
CA ASP A 132 3.92 20.63 20.27
C ASP A 132 3.12 20.15 21.50
N ALA A 133 2.93 21.02 22.51
CA ALA A 133 2.13 20.70 23.70
C ALA A 133 0.63 20.55 23.39
N GLU A 134 0.08 21.42 22.54
CA GLU A 134 -1.32 21.36 22.11
C GLU A 134 -1.59 20.15 21.22
N LEU A 135 -0.60 19.76 20.39
CA LEU A 135 -0.67 18.55 19.57
C LEU A 135 -0.78 17.30 20.45
N VAL A 136 0.02 17.21 21.53
CA VAL A 136 -0.03 16.09 22.49
C VAL A 136 -1.39 15.97 23.18
N GLU A 137 -1.92 17.08 23.70
CA GLU A 137 -3.21 17.04 24.41
C GLU A 137 -4.35 16.62 23.50
N ARG A 138 -4.43 17.19 22.29
CA ARG A 138 -5.48 16.79 21.33
C ARG A 138 -5.33 15.34 20.85
N LEU A 139 -4.12 14.77 20.85
CA LEU A 139 -3.89 13.35 20.53
C LEU A 139 -4.39 12.42 21.62
N ARG A 140 -4.24 12.82 22.89
CA ARG A 140 -4.78 12.08 24.04
C ARG A 140 -6.29 12.03 24.03
N GLU A 141 -6.95 13.15 23.70
CA GLU A 141 -8.41 13.20 23.55
C GLU A 141 -8.92 12.31 22.39
N ALA A 142 -8.12 12.14 21.34
CA ALA A 142 -8.45 11.31 20.18
C ALA A 142 -8.37 9.79 20.46
N LEU A 143 -7.65 9.39 21.50
CA LEU A 143 -7.30 8.00 21.80
C LEU A 143 -8.50 7.03 21.81
N PRO A 144 -9.66 7.34 22.43
CA PRO A 144 -10.78 6.40 22.47
C PRO A 144 -11.39 6.13 21.08
N VAL A 145 -11.38 7.13 20.20
CA VAL A 145 -11.93 7.01 18.84
C VAL A 145 -11.01 6.13 17.99
N VAL A 146 -9.70 6.35 18.08
CA VAL A 146 -8.69 5.60 17.32
C VAL A 146 -8.68 4.12 17.70
N LEU A 147 -8.71 3.81 19.01
CA LEU A 147 -8.77 2.43 19.48
C LEU A 147 -10.03 1.72 18.98
N SER A 148 -11.18 2.40 18.98
CA SER A 148 -12.44 1.82 18.50
C SER A 148 -12.46 1.49 17.00
N VAL A 149 -11.69 2.22 16.19
CA VAL A 149 -11.57 2.00 14.74
C VAL A 149 -10.58 0.89 14.43
N LEU A 150 -9.44 0.85 15.13
CA LEU A 150 -8.45 -0.23 15.00
C LEU A 150 -9.04 -1.58 15.40
N ASP A 151 -9.81 -1.65 16.49
CA ASP A 151 -10.48 -2.89 16.93
C ASP A 151 -11.47 -3.42 15.88
N ARG A 152 -12.19 -2.53 15.17
CA ARG A 152 -13.12 -2.93 14.09
C ARG A 152 -12.41 -3.38 12.82
N GLY A 153 -11.26 -2.80 12.50
CA GLY A 153 -10.42 -3.19 11.37
C GLY A 153 -9.83 -4.59 11.55
N ILE A 154 -9.40 -4.92 12.76
CA ILE A 154 -8.86 -6.25 13.12
C ILE A 154 -9.96 -7.32 13.03
N LEU A 155 -11.19 -7.02 13.44
CA LEU A 155 -12.31 -7.97 13.41
C LEU A 155 -12.85 -8.26 11.99
N SER A 156 -12.63 -7.37 11.02
CA SER A 156 -13.09 -7.58 9.63
C SER A 156 -12.12 -8.41 8.78
N ALA A 157 -10.90 -8.68 9.28
CA ALA A 157 -9.92 -9.54 8.61
C ALA A 157 -10.05 -11.04 8.97
N GLY A 158 -11.02 -11.39 9.83
CA GLY A 158 -11.21 -12.73 10.37
C GLY A 158 -12.56 -13.40 10.06
N GLN A 159 -13.31 -12.92 9.05
CA GLN A 159 -14.55 -13.56 8.57
C GLN A 159 -14.49 -13.89 7.08
#